data_AF-A0AB37WWL6-F1
#
_entry.id   AF-A0AB37WWL6-F1
#
_cell.length_a   1.000
_cell.length_b   1.000
_cell.length_c   1.000
_cell.angle_alpha   90.00
_cell.angle_beta   90.00
_cell.angle_gamma   90.00
#
_symmetry.space_group_name_H-M   'P 1'
#
loop_
_entity.id
_entity.type
_entity.pdbx_description
1 polymer ?
#
loop_
_entity_poly.entity_id
_entity_poly.type
_entity_poly.pdbx_seq_one_letter_code
_entity_poly.pdbx_strand_id
1 'polypeptide(L)'
;MSQSPKERMPEEDDTTEAPLTMAASVVLTNLPKDASKALEAAGSLAVQKVTIRLQPIGSAPHLTQRIFKLGTNSTFATIVRFLRGRLRVKEHESVFCYVGSVFSPGLDEGVGNLWSCFRQGEELVVGYAISPAFG
;
A
#
# COMPACT_ATOMS: atom_id res chain seq x y z
N MET A 1 18.29 40.19 44.61
CA MET A 1 17.20 39.33 44.09
C MET A 1 16.43 40.17 43.10
N SER A 2 16.73 40.03 41.80
CA SER A 2 16.19 40.89 40.75
C SER A 2 15.04 40.19 40.02
N GLN A 3 13.98 40.94 39.73
CA GLN A 3 12.73 40.49 39.13
C GLN A 3 12.62 41.03 37.70
N SER A 4 12.16 40.23 36.72
CA SER A 4 11.51 40.60 35.44
C SER A 4 11.33 39.34 34.54
N PRO A 5 10.47 39.31 33.49
CA PRO A 5 9.07 38.90 33.62
C PRO A 5 8.61 37.85 32.57
N LYS A 6 7.34 37.45 32.74
CA LYS A 6 6.45 36.56 31.98
C LYS A 6 6.52 36.69 30.44
N GLU A 7 6.65 35.57 29.73
CA GLU A 7 6.32 35.47 28.30
C GLU A 7 5.39 34.28 28.06
N ARG A 8 4.16 34.61 27.67
CA ARG A 8 3.06 33.73 27.31
C ARG A 8 3.22 33.42 25.83
N MET A 9 3.54 32.18 25.48
CA MET A 9 3.48 31.75 24.08
C MET A 9 2.03 31.34 23.72
N PRO A 10 1.56 31.63 22.50
CA PRO A 10 0.19 31.40 22.08
C PRO A 10 -0.06 29.94 21.68
N GLU A 11 -1.32 29.53 21.78
CA GLU A 11 -1.88 28.27 21.26
C GLU A 11 -2.04 28.41 19.73
N GLU A 12 -1.58 27.42 18.95
CA GLU A 12 -1.96 27.24 17.55
C GLU A 12 -2.41 25.79 17.33
N ASP A 13 -3.66 25.67 16.88
CA ASP A 13 -4.42 24.45 16.59
C ASP A 13 -4.00 23.77 15.27
N ASP A 14 -4.24 22.45 15.25
CA ASP A 14 -4.57 21.58 14.11
C ASP A 14 -3.47 21.07 13.17
N THR A 15 -3.02 19.82 13.40
CA THR A 15 -3.12 18.75 12.39
C THR A 15 -3.24 17.38 13.09
N THR A 16 -4.47 16.92 13.32
CA THR A 16 -4.95 15.53 13.13
C THR A 16 -4.07 14.33 13.54
N GLU A 17 -3.37 14.34 14.67
CA GLU A 17 -3.00 13.08 15.33
C GLU A 17 -4.13 12.71 16.30
N ALA A 18 -5.11 11.92 15.82
CA ALA A 18 -6.10 11.33 16.72
C ALA A 18 -5.32 10.54 17.78
N PRO A 19 -5.31 10.98 19.05
CA PRO A 19 -4.54 10.29 20.07
C PRO A 19 -5.16 8.91 20.20
N LEU A 20 -4.37 7.84 20.00
CA LEU A 20 -4.75 6.45 20.33
C LEU A 20 -4.82 6.29 21.86
N THR A 21 -5.62 7.14 22.48
CA THR A 21 -5.91 7.19 23.89
C THR A 21 -7.18 6.39 24.13
N MET A 22 -7.30 5.78 25.30
CA MET A 22 -8.49 5.01 25.69
C MET A 22 -9.78 5.85 25.58
N ALA A 23 -9.68 7.18 25.69
CA ALA A 23 -10.79 8.11 25.47
C ALA A 23 -11.31 8.11 24.03
N ALA A 24 -10.43 8.01 23.02
CA ALA A 24 -10.83 7.91 21.61
C ALA A 24 -11.65 6.63 21.33
N SER A 25 -11.35 5.53 22.04
CA SER A 25 -12.14 4.30 21.95
C SER A 25 -13.59 4.49 22.39
N VAL A 26 -13.85 5.33 23.40
CA VAL A 26 -15.23 5.60 23.88
C VAL A 26 -16.00 6.42 22.85
N VAL A 27 -15.32 7.36 22.17
CA VAL A 27 -15.91 8.17 21.10
C VAL A 27 -16.28 7.29 19.89
N LEU A 28 -15.45 6.31 19.52
CA LEU A 28 -15.77 5.33 18.48
C LEU A 28 -17.03 4.51 18.83
N THR A 29 -17.22 4.12 20.09
CA THR A 29 -18.42 3.37 20.51
C THR A 29 -19.71 4.20 20.55
N ASN A 30 -19.58 5.53 20.68
CA ASN A 30 -20.71 6.46 20.75
C ASN A 30 -20.94 7.24 19.45
N LEU A 31 -20.29 6.83 18.36
CA LEU A 31 -20.38 7.49 17.07
C LEU A 31 -21.80 7.35 16.49
N PRO A 32 -22.36 8.41 15.86
CA PRO A 32 -23.65 8.32 15.17
C PRO A 32 -23.68 7.17 14.15
N LYS A 33 -24.83 6.50 14.03
CA LYS A 33 -25.02 5.31 13.17
C LYS A 33 -24.65 5.55 11.70
N ASP A 34 -24.79 6.78 11.22
CA ASP A 34 -24.42 7.14 9.85
C ASP A 34 -22.91 7.21 9.66
N ALA A 35 -22.18 7.72 10.65
CA ALA A 35 -20.73 7.82 10.60
C ALA A 35 -20.06 6.44 10.79
N SER A 36 -20.62 5.55 11.61
CA SER A 36 -20.15 4.15 11.67
C SER A 36 -20.43 3.39 10.38
N LYS A 37 -21.60 3.58 9.77
CA LYS A 37 -21.93 2.95 8.47
C LYS A 37 -21.05 3.46 7.32
N ALA A 38 -20.71 4.74 7.32
CA ALA A 38 -19.78 5.31 6.33
C ALA A 38 -18.35 4.77 6.50
N LEU A 39 -17.90 4.57 7.75
CA LEU A 39 -16.58 4.01 8.04
C LEU A 39 -16.46 2.53 7.61
N GLU A 40 -17.48 1.72 7.88
CA GLU A 40 -17.55 0.33 7.40
C GLU A 40 -17.49 0.24 5.87
N ALA A 41 -18.17 1.16 5.18
CA ALA A 41 -18.14 1.23 3.73
C ALA A 41 -16.74 1.62 3.20
N ALA A 42 -16.04 2.53 3.89
CA ALA A 42 -14.71 2.98 3.50
C ALA A 42 -13.63 1.88 3.60
N GLY A 43 -13.80 0.91 4.52
CA GLY A 43 -12.89 -0.24 4.65
C GLY A 43 -13.16 -1.38 3.64
N SER A 44 -14.35 -1.41 3.04
CA SER A 44 -14.73 -2.47 2.11
C SER A 44 -14.35 -2.13 0.66
N LEU A 45 -13.34 -2.82 0.11
CA LEU A 45 -13.14 -2.83 -1.34
C LEU A 45 -14.27 -3.64 -1.97
N ALA A 46 -15.19 -2.98 -2.66
CA ALA A 46 -16.26 -3.64 -3.45
C ALA A 46 -15.70 -4.57 -4.54
N VAL A 47 -14.46 -4.33 -4.97
CA VAL A 47 -13.77 -5.11 -6.00
C VAL A 47 -13.23 -6.42 -5.40
N GLN A 48 -13.78 -7.55 -5.84
CA GLN A 48 -13.33 -8.88 -5.40
C GLN A 48 -12.04 -9.34 -6.10
N LYS A 49 -11.82 -8.87 -7.34
CA LYS A 49 -10.65 -9.23 -8.15
C LYS A 49 -10.10 -8.00 -8.85
N VAL A 50 -8.80 -7.80 -8.75
CA VAL A 50 -8.09 -6.69 -9.38
C VAL A 50 -7.22 -7.19 -10.52
N THR A 51 -7.02 -6.33 -11.52
CA THR A 51 -6.17 -6.62 -12.67
C THR A 51 -4.75 -6.15 -12.39
N ILE A 52 -3.77 -7.00 -12.65
CA ILE A 52 -2.34 -6.74 -12.45
C ILE A 52 -1.65 -6.87 -13.79
N ARG A 53 -0.81 -5.87 -14.12
CA ARG A 53 0.07 -5.87 -15.29
C ARG A 53 1.53 -5.95 -14.87
N LEU A 54 2.24 -6.93 -15.42
CA LEU A 54 3.66 -7.14 -15.21
C LEU A 54 4.46 -6.48 -16.34
N GLN A 55 5.38 -5.59 -15.97
CA GLN A 55 6.24 -4.88 -16.91
C GLN A 55 7.71 -5.23 -16.66
N PRO A 56 8.45 -5.74 -17.67
CA PRO A 56 9.89 -5.93 -17.52
C PRO A 56 10.59 -4.57 -17.44
N ILE A 57 11.58 -4.46 -16.56
CA ILE A 57 12.48 -3.31 -16.44
C ILE A 57 13.90 -3.73 -16.80
N GLY A 58 14.59 -2.90 -17.59
CA GLY A 58 15.95 -3.16 -18.04
C GLY A 58 16.06 -4.45 -18.86
N SER A 59 16.99 -5.33 -18.47
CA SER A 59 17.28 -6.59 -19.17
C SER A 59 16.43 -7.78 -18.70
N ALA A 60 15.31 -7.54 -18.00
CA ALA A 60 14.45 -8.61 -17.52
C ALA A 60 13.76 -9.38 -18.68
N PRO A 61 13.63 -10.72 -18.60
CA PRO A 61 12.97 -11.52 -19.62
C PRO A 61 11.49 -11.14 -19.77
N HIS A 62 11.01 -11.09 -21.00
CA HIS A 62 9.62 -10.74 -21.28
C HIS A 62 8.69 -11.93 -21.06
N LEU A 63 7.65 -11.74 -20.23
CA LEU A 63 6.60 -12.74 -20.02
C LEU A 63 5.58 -12.74 -21.18
N THR A 64 5.11 -13.93 -21.58
CA THR A 64 4.06 -14.08 -22.60
C THR A 64 2.70 -13.59 -22.09
N GLN A 65 2.35 -13.94 -20.86
CA GLN A 65 1.15 -13.47 -20.17
C GLN A 65 1.55 -12.41 -19.14
N ARG A 66 1.37 -11.14 -19.50
CA ARG A 66 1.72 -10.00 -18.65
C ARG A 66 0.56 -9.51 -17.80
N ILE A 67 -0.68 -9.83 -18.16
CA ILE A 67 -1.87 -9.35 -17.46
C ILE A 67 -2.59 -10.54 -16.85
N PHE A 68 -2.93 -10.46 -15.58
CA PHE A 68 -3.73 -11.46 -14.89
C PHE A 68 -4.60 -10.82 -13.80
N LYS A 69 -5.59 -11.56 -13.32
CA LYS A 69 -6.48 -11.12 -12.23
C LYS A 69 -6.14 -11.83 -10.93
N LEU A 70 -6.16 -11.10 -9.82
CA LEU A 70 -5.89 -11.64 -8.48
C LEU A 70 -6.96 -11.17 -7.50
N GLY A 71 -7.27 -11.98 -6.49
CA GLY A 71 -8.22 -11.61 -5.44
C GLY A 71 -7.65 -10.51 -4.54
N THR A 72 -8.48 -9.57 -4.10
CA THR A 72 -8.06 -8.44 -3.25
C THR A 72 -7.51 -8.86 -1.88
N ASN A 73 -7.96 -10.01 -1.36
CA ASN A 73 -7.46 -10.60 -0.11
C ASN A 73 -6.06 -11.25 -0.23
N SER A 74 -5.44 -11.21 -1.41
CA SER A 74 -4.11 -11.77 -1.62
C SER A 74 -3.03 -10.78 -1.17
N THR A 75 -1.88 -11.30 -0.73
CA THR A 75 -0.69 -10.49 -0.43
C THR A 75 0.23 -10.36 -1.63
N PHE A 76 1.10 -9.34 -1.61
CA PHE A 76 2.08 -9.08 -2.66
C PHE A 76 3.05 -10.25 -2.86
N ALA A 77 3.34 -11.03 -1.80
CA ALA A 77 4.13 -12.26 -1.90
C ALA A 77 3.59 -13.25 -2.97
N THR A 78 2.28 -13.29 -3.18
CA THR A 78 1.67 -14.14 -4.22
C THR A 78 2.10 -13.73 -5.62
N ILE A 79 2.19 -12.42 -5.88
CA ILE A 79 2.66 -11.86 -7.16
C ILE A 79 4.13 -12.23 -7.36
N VAL A 80 4.97 -12.07 -6.34
CA VAL A 80 6.40 -12.40 -6.41
C VAL A 80 6.61 -13.90 -6.67
N ARG A 81 5.88 -14.78 -5.98
CA ARG A 81 5.94 -16.24 -6.22
C ARG A 81 5.52 -16.59 -7.64
N PHE A 82 4.45 -15.98 -8.15
CA PHE A 82 4.00 -16.17 -9.54
C PHE A 82 5.07 -15.74 -10.55
N LEU A 83 5.70 -14.57 -10.33
CA LEU A 83 6.78 -14.06 -11.16
C LEU A 83 7.99 -15.00 -11.20
N ARG A 84 8.43 -15.48 -10.04
CA ARG A 84 9.55 -16.44 -9.93
C ARG A 84 9.28 -17.74 -10.68
N GLY A 85 8.06 -18.28 -10.53
CA GLY A 85 7.65 -19.49 -11.25
C GLY A 85 7.61 -19.30 -12.76
N ARG A 86 7.15 -18.14 -13.24
CA ARG A 86 7.07 -17.83 -14.68
C ARG A 86 8.42 -17.55 -15.32
N LEU A 87 9.31 -16.85 -14.61
CA LEU A 87 10.66 -16.54 -15.07
C LEU A 87 11.63 -17.72 -14.89
N ARG A 88 11.23 -18.79 -14.19
CA ARG A 88 12.08 -19.95 -13.85
C ARG A 88 13.35 -19.56 -13.09
N VAL A 89 13.22 -18.55 -12.24
CA VAL A 89 14.31 -17.99 -11.44
C VAL A 89 14.68 -18.96 -10.33
N LYS A 90 15.97 -19.22 -10.15
CA LYS A 90 16.46 -20.13 -9.10
C LYS A 90 16.32 -19.51 -7.72
N GLU A 91 16.31 -20.32 -6.67
CA GLU A 91 16.13 -19.85 -5.28
C GLU A 91 17.14 -18.78 -4.86
N HIS A 92 18.39 -18.88 -5.33
CA HIS A 92 19.46 -17.93 -5.05
C HIS A 92 19.43 -16.66 -5.90
N GLU A 93 18.63 -16.63 -6.97
CA GLU A 93 18.54 -15.46 -7.85
C GLU A 93 17.49 -14.48 -7.30
N SER A 94 17.87 -13.20 -7.24
CA SER A 94 17.02 -12.13 -6.77
C SER A 94 16.03 -11.69 -7.86
N VAL A 95 14.81 -11.33 -7.43
CA VAL A 95 13.82 -10.66 -8.28
C VAL A 95 13.37 -9.43 -7.53
N PHE A 96 13.52 -8.27 -8.16
CA PHE A 96 13.10 -6.99 -7.62
C PHE A 96 11.78 -6.61 -8.28
N CYS A 97 10.79 -6.22 -7.47
CA CYS A 97 9.49 -5.79 -7.95
C CYS A 97 9.23 -4.35 -7.54
N TYR A 98 8.62 -3.58 -8.41
CA TYR A 98 8.35 -2.16 -8.20
C TYR A 98 6.92 -1.82 -8.57
N VAL A 99 6.22 -1.10 -7.70
CA VAL A 99 4.91 -0.53 -8.00
C VAL A 99 5.13 0.88 -8.56
N GLY A 100 4.50 1.20 -9.69
CA GLY A 100 4.63 2.51 -10.34
C GLY A 100 6.05 2.88 -10.77
N SER A 101 6.99 1.92 -10.82
CA SER A 101 8.42 2.15 -11.08
C SER A 101 9.09 3.12 -10.08
N VAL A 102 8.62 3.15 -8.83
CA VAL A 102 9.13 4.09 -7.81
C VAL A 102 9.56 3.42 -6.51
N PHE A 103 8.80 2.43 -6.00
CA PHE A 103 9.11 1.77 -4.73
C PHE A 103 8.84 0.27 -4.80
N SER A 104 9.47 -0.50 -3.91
CA SER A 104 9.24 -1.94 -3.75
C SER A 104 8.32 -2.18 -2.54
N PRO A 105 7.09 -2.68 -2.74
CA PRO A 105 6.18 -2.98 -1.63
C PRO A 105 6.66 -4.15 -0.76
N GLY A 106 6.22 -4.17 0.50
CA GLY A 106 6.41 -5.30 1.40
C GLY A 106 5.70 -6.58 0.91
N LEU A 107 6.24 -7.75 1.25
CA LEU A 107 5.66 -9.05 0.84
C LEU A 107 4.31 -9.33 1.51
N ASP A 108 4.09 -8.74 2.67
CA ASP A 108 2.91 -8.79 3.51
C ASP A 108 1.83 -7.78 3.10
N GLU A 109 2.14 -6.83 2.22
CA GLU A 109 1.16 -5.83 1.76
C GLU A 109 0.00 -6.47 0.99
N GLY A 110 -1.21 -6.00 1.28
CA GLY A 110 -2.43 -6.42 0.61
C GLY A 110 -2.53 -5.87 -0.80
N VAL A 111 -2.80 -6.75 -1.77
CA VAL A 111 -2.93 -6.37 -3.19
C VAL A 111 -4.13 -5.45 -3.43
N GLY A 112 -5.21 -5.61 -2.67
CA GLY A 112 -6.36 -4.70 -2.73
C GLY A 112 -5.99 -3.25 -2.43
N ASN A 113 -5.22 -3.02 -1.36
CA ASN A 113 -4.77 -1.69 -0.97
C ASN A 113 -3.82 -1.11 -2.02
N LEU A 114 -2.86 -1.90 -2.48
CA LEU A 114 -1.93 -1.50 -3.55
C LEU A 114 -2.65 -1.09 -4.83
N TRP A 115 -3.67 -1.85 -5.23
CA TRP A 115 -4.48 -1.51 -6.41
C TRP A 115 -5.31 -0.25 -6.18
N SER A 116 -5.93 -0.08 -5.01
CA SER A 116 -6.72 1.13 -4.71
C SER A 116 -5.87 2.40 -4.76
N CYS A 117 -4.67 2.35 -4.18
CA CYS A 117 -3.80 3.52 -4.04
C CYS A 117 -2.94 3.81 -5.28
N PHE A 118 -2.50 2.78 -6.03
CA PHE A 118 -1.47 2.93 -7.06
C PHE A 118 -1.85 2.36 -8.44
N ARG A 119 -3.13 2.08 -8.70
CA ARG A 119 -3.57 1.66 -10.04
C ARG A 119 -3.33 2.76 -11.07
N GLN A 120 -2.99 2.35 -12.29
CA GLN A 120 -2.95 3.19 -13.47
C GLN A 120 -4.12 2.79 -14.36
N GLY A 121 -5.14 3.65 -14.42
CA GLY A 121 -6.43 3.27 -15.00
C GLY A 121 -7.05 2.12 -14.21
N GLU A 122 -7.33 1.00 -14.86
CA GLU A 122 -8.01 -0.17 -14.26
C GLU A 122 -7.04 -1.28 -13.79
N GLU A 123 -5.73 -1.01 -13.80
CA GLU A 123 -4.71 -2.05 -13.56
C GLU A 123 -3.63 -1.58 -12.59
N LEU A 124 -3.16 -2.49 -11.74
CA LEU A 124 -1.95 -2.29 -10.93
C LEU A 124 -0.73 -2.70 -11.76
N VAL A 125 0.12 -1.74 -12.09
CA VAL A 125 1.35 -1.97 -12.84
C VAL A 125 2.48 -2.32 -11.88
N VAL A 126 2.99 -3.55 -12.01
CA VAL A 126 4.13 -4.08 -11.25
C VAL A 126 5.30 -4.29 -12.22
N GLY A 127 6.30 -3.43 -12.09
CA GLY A 127 7.58 -3.58 -12.74
C GLY A 127 8.41 -4.70 -12.10
N TYR A 128 9.16 -5.47 -12.88
CA TYR A 128 10.10 -6.47 -12.35
C TYR A 128 11.47 -6.37 -13.02
N ALA A 129 12.52 -6.63 -12.24
CA ALA A 129 13.91 -6.60 -12.66
C ALA A 129 14.74 -7.71 -12.00
N ILE A 130 15.82 -8.14 -12.65
CA ILE A 130 16.80 -9.10 -12.09
C ILE A 130 17.82 -8.36 -11.20
N SER A 131 18.21 -7.15 -11.60
CA SER A 131 19.05 -6.25 -10.82
C SER A 131 18.19 -5.14 -10.20
N PRO A 132 18.60 -4.56 -9.07
CA PRO A 132 17.92 -3.39 -8.53
C PRO A 132 17.96 -2.26 -9.57
N ALA A 133 16.80 -1.66 -9.83
CA ALA A 133 16.63 -0.61 -10.85
C ALA A 133 16.29 0.76 -10.25
N PHE A 134 15.64 0.76 -9.10
CA PHE A 134 15.25 1.97 -8.36
C PHE A 134 15.65 1.79 -6.88
N GLY A 135 16.21 2.84 -6.30
CA GLY A 135 16.76 2.90 -4.95
C GLY A 135 17.27 4.30 -4.64
#